data_AF-A0ABD5CHE4-F1
#
_entry.id   AF-A0ABD5CHE4-F1
#
_cell.length_a   1.000
_cell.length_b   1.000
_cell.length_c   1.000
_cell.angle_alpha   90.00
_cell.angle_beta   90.00
_cell.angle_gamma   90.00
#
_symmetry.space_group_name_H-M   'P 1'
#
loop_
_entity.id
_entity.type
_entity.pdbx_description
1 polymer ?
#
loop_
_entity_poly.entity_id
_entity_poly.type
_entity_poly.pdbx_seq_one_letter_code
_entity_poly.pdbx_strand_id
1 'polypeptide(L)'
;MKDALERRALLLHLGRVLQLTTRICESRPATATVGELIAQNPMLEDEPLVEYVLPGFLFKDFTMQALRAFCLWPQYLLEDPLDRDALAASVRDQLFRDNPRRVACVCRANAD
;
A
#
# COMPACT_ATOMS: atom_id res chain seq x y z
N MET A 1 -15.66 20.86 3.17
CA MET A 1 -15.34 20.59 1.74
C MET A 1 -14.01 19.84 1.58
N LYS A 2 -12.92 20.24 2.26
CA LYS A 2 -11.62 19.57 2.18
C LYS A 2 -11.68 18.09 2.53
N ASP A 3 -12.37 17.73 3.61
CA ASP A 3 -12.43 16.33 4.06
C ASP A 3 -13.21 15.41 3.12
N ALA A 4 -14.21 15.92 2.39
CA ALA A 4 -14.95 15.11 1.41
C ALA A 4 -14.09 14.81 0.17
N LEU A 5 -13.29 15.78 -0.28
CA LEU A 5 -12.33 15.58 -1.37
C LEU A 5 -11.19 14.64 -0.95
N GLU A 6 -10.71 14.77 0.28
CA GLU A 6 -9.69 13.89 0.85
C GLU A 6 -10.20 12.44 0.97
N ARG A 7 -11.38 12.22 1.57
CA ARG A 7 -12.01 10.90 1.64
C ARG A 7 -12.20 10.28 0.26
N ARG A 8 -12.61 11.08 -0.76
CA ARG A 8 -12.70 10.61 -2.14
C ARG A 8 -11.35 10.15 -2.69
N ALA A 9 -10.29 10.92 -2.47
CA ALA A 9 -8.94 10.54 -2.91
C ALA A 9 -8.47 9.23 -2.25
N LEU A 10 -8.72 9.08 -0.95
CA LEU A 10 -8.37 7.88 -0.19
C LEU A 10 -9.20 6.65 -0.64
N LEU A 11 -10.48 6.82 -0.94
CA LEU A 11 -11.32 5.75 -1.52
C LEU A 11 -10.82 5.32 -2.90
N LEU A 12 -10.40 6.26 -3.74
CA LEU A 12 -9.79 5.94 -5.04
C LEU A 12 -8.47 5.19 -4.88
N HIS A 13 -7.64 5.58 -3.91
CA HIS A 13 -6.41 4.87 -3.59
C HIS A 13 -6.69 3.44 -3.12
N LEU A 14 -7.64 3.25 -2.19
CA LEU A 14 -8.08 1.92 -1.75
C LEU A 14 -8.52 1.05 -2.94
N GLY A 15 -9.31 1.60 -3.85
CA GLY A 15 -9.74 0.89 -5.06
C GLY A 15 -8.58 0.43 -5.94
N ARG A 16 -7.55 1.27 -6.11
CA ARG A 16 -6.34 0.92 -6.87
C ARG A 16 -5.56 -0.21 -6.20
N VAL A 17 -5.37 -0.17 -4.89
CA VAL A 17 -4.69 -1.24 -4.14
C VAL A 17 -5.43 -2.57 -4.28
N LEU A 18 -6.77 -2.57 -4.16
CA LEU A 18 -7.55 -3.78 -4.35
C LEU A 18 -7.41 -4.34 -5.77
N GLN A 19 -7.51 -3.49 -6.80
CA GLN A 19 -7.32 -3.90 -8.21
C GLN A 19 -5.92 -4.49 -8.45
N LEU A 20 -4.90 -3.86 -7.87
CA LEU A 20 -3.54 -4.34 -7.91
C LEU A 20 -3.47 -5.75 -7.31
N THR A 21 -3.87 -5.91 -6.05
CA THR A 21 -3.83 -7.22 -5.35
C THR A 21 -4.56 -8.32 -6.10
N THR A 22 -5.69 -8.03 -6.74
CA THR A 22 -6.42 -8.98 -7.58
C THR A 22 -5.60 -9.43 -8.79
N ARG A 23 -5.06 -8.49 -9.59
CA ARG A 23 -4.25 -8.80 -10.78
C ARG A 23 -3.06 -9.69 -10.46
N ILE A 24 -2.45 -9.44 -9.32
CA ILE A 24 -1.33 -10.24 -8.80
C ILE A 24 -1.79 -11.65 -8.43
N CYS A 25 -2.88 -11.79 -7.68
CA CYS A 25 -3.41 -13.10 -7.31
C CYS A 25 -3.76 -13.94 -8.55
N GLU A 26 -4.24 -13.29 -9.62
CA GLU A 26 -4.54 -13.91 -10.92
C GLU A 26 -3.29 -14.29 -11.73
N SER A 27 -2.19 -13.52 -11.62
CA SER A 27 -0.95 -13.73 -12.40
C SER A 27 -0.20 -15.04 -12.11
N ARG A 28 -0.54 -15.75 -11.02
CA ARG A 28 -0.11 -17.11 -10.66
C ARG A 28 1.40 -17.46 -10.76
N PRO A 29 2.36 -16.69 -10.21
CA PRO A 29 3.70 -17.21 -9.94
C PRO A 29 3.90 -17.28 -8.43
N ALA A 30 3.67 -18.46 -7.84
CA ALA A 30 3.75 -18.66 -6.38
C ALA A 30 5.14 -18.37 -5.78
N THR A 31 6.15 -18.17 -6.61
CA THR A 31 7.55 -17.92 -6.24
C THR A 31 8.11 -16.62 -6.82
N ALA A 32 7.32 -15.82 -7.54
CA ALA A 32 7.83 -14.57 -8.10
C ALA A 32 8.05 -13.52 -7.02
N THR A 33 9.15 -12.83 -7.16
CA THR A 33 9.48 -11.64 -6.39
C THR A 33 8.78 -10.41 -6.95
N VAL A 34 8.73 -9.34 -6.16
CA VAL A 34 8.18 -8.05 -6.59
C VAL A 34 8.93 -7.49 -7.81
N GLY A 35 10.25 -7.64 -7.86
CA GLY A 35 11.05 -7.20 -9.00
C GLY A 35 10.70 -7.92 -10.32
N GLU A 36 10.47 -9.24 -10.25
CA GLU A 36 10.13 -10.05 -11.43
C GLU A 36 8.74 -9.71 -11.99
N LEU A 37 7.78 -9.39 -11.12
CA LEU A 37 6.42 -9.02 -11.54
C LEU A 37 6.34 -7.60 -12.08
N ILE A 38 7.12 -6.63 -11.59
CA ILE A 38 7.26 -5.30 -12.21
C ILE A 38 7.82 -5.42 -13.62
N ALA A 39 8.88 -6.23 -13.79
CA ALA A 39 9.48 -6.47 -15.09
C ALA A 39 8.49 -7.10 -16.10
N GLN A 40 7.50 -7.86 -15.61
CA GLN A 40 6.45 -8.47 -16.43
C GLN A 40 5.20 -7.58 -16.58
N ASN A 41 5.02 -6.57 -15.73
CA ASN A 41 3.85 -5.70 -15.69
C ASN A 41 4.27 -4.23 -15.48
N PRO A 42 4.67 -3.52 -16.54
CA PRO A 42 5.17 -2.14 -16.46
C PRO A 42 4.20 -1.15 -15.81
N MET A 43 2.89 -1.43 -15.86
CA MET A 43 1.88 -0.60 -15.17
C MET A 43 2.00 -0.62 -13.64
N LEU A 44 2.83 -1.49 -13.07
CA LEU A 44 3.16 -1.54 -11.65
C LEU A 44 4.28 -0.57 -11.26
N GLU A 45 5.08 -0.13 -12.23
CA GLU A 45 6.22 0.77 -12.01
C GLU A 45 5.74 2.17 -11.59
N ASP A 46 4.56 2.60 -12.08
CA ASP A 46 3.95 3.89 -11.75
C ASP A 46 3.22 3.91 -10.39
N GLU A 47 3.09 2.77 -9.70
CA GLU A 47 2.35 2.74 -8.44
C GLU A 47 3.29 3.07 -7.27
N PRO A 48 3.04 4.18 -6.52
CA PRO A 48 3.97 4.65 -5.51
C PRO A 48 4.33 3.56 -4.50
N LEU A 49 3.36 2.70 -4.13
CA LEU A 49 3.56 1.59 -3.21
C LEU A 49 4.70 0.65 -3.60
N VAL A 50 4.97 0.47 -4.90
CA VAL A 50 5.97 -0.48 -5.41
C VAL A 50 7.40 -0.03 -5.11
N GLU A 51 7.68 1.27 -5.09
CA GLU A 51 8.99 1.81 -4.71
C GLU A 51 9.38 1.49 -3.26
N TYR A 52 8.40 1.19 -2.40
CA TYR A 52 8.60 0.94 -0.98
C TYR A 52 8.81 -0.54 -0.65
N VAL A 53 8.61 -1.44 -1.63
CA VAL A 53 8.75 -2.88 -1.44
C VAL A 53 10.15 -3.34 -1.88
N LEU A 54 10.83 -4.10 -1.02
CA LEU A 54 12.16 -4.61 -1.34
C LEU A 54 12.07 -5.61 -2.51
N PRO A 55 12.97 -5.56 -3.50
CA PRO A 55 12.92 -6.44 -4.68
C PRO A 55 12.90 -7.94 -4.36
N GLY A 56 13.41 -8.35 -3.19
CA GLY A 56 13.44 -9.75 -2.76
C GLY A 56 12.22 -10.23 -1.97
N PHE A 57 11.19 -9.39 -1.76
CA PHE A 57 9.96 -9.80 -1.08
C PHE A 57 9.14 -10.72 -1.99
N LEU A 58 8.66 -11.84 -1.46
CA LEU A 58 7.72 -12.68 -2.18
C LEU A 58 6.42 -11.91 -2.36
N PHE A 59 5.87 -11.94 -3.57
CA PHE A 59 4.69 -11.16 -3.90
C PHE A 59 3.48 -11.55 -3.04
N LYS A 60 3.36 -12.84 -2.69
CA LYS A 60 2.32 -13.35 -1.78
C LYS A 60 2.32 -12.64 -0.43
N ASP A 61 3.51 -12.36 0.11
CA ASP A 61 3.65 -11.70 1.42
C ASP A 61 3.29 -10.22 1.32
N PHE A 62 3.70 -9.55 0.23
CA PHE A 62 3.27 -8.18 -0.06
C PHE A 62 1.75 -8.07 -0.19
N THR A 63 1.11 -8.95 -0.96
CA THR A 63 -0.36 -8.95 -1.11
C THR A 63 -1.06 -9.14 0.22
N MET A 64 -0.58 -10.07 1.05
CA MET A 64 -1.14 -10.30 2.39
C MET A 64 -0.98 -9.07 3.29
N GLN A 65 0.19 -8.42 3.26
CA GLN A 65 0.45 -7.19 4.02
C GLN A 65 -0.39 -6.02 3.54
N ALA A 66 -0.53 -5.83 2.22
CA ALA A 66 -1.41 -4.82 1.65
C ALA A 66 -2.87 -5.07 2.06
N LEU A 67 -3.39 -6.30 1.94
CA LEU A 67 -4.74 -6.60 2.38
C LEU A 67 -4.94 -6.30 3.87
N ARG A 68 -3.98 -6.63 4.73
CA ARG A 68 -4.02 -6.30 6.16
C ARG A 68 -3.94 -4.80 6.45
N ALA A 69 -3.14 -4.06 5.68
CA ALA A 69 -3.02 -2.61 5.80
C ALA A 69 -4.34 -1.90 5.48
N PHE A 70 -5.01 -2.36 4.42
CA PHE A 70 -6.13 -1.63 3.82
C PHE A 70 -7.52 -2.16 4.21
N CYS A 71 -7.63 -3.32 4.86
CA CYS A 71 -8.95 -3.94 5.14
C CYS A 71 -9.83 -3.12 6.10
N LEU A 72 -9.26 -2.28 6.97
CA LEU A 72 -10.00 -1.42 7.90
C LEU A 72 -10.29 -0.02 7.33
N TRP A 73 -9.70 0.35 6.19
CA TRP A 73 -9.89 1.67 5.58
C TRP A 73 -11.35 2.01 5.30
N PRO A 74 -12.22 1.10 4.82
CA PRO A 74 -13.63 1.41 4.65
C PRO A 74 -14.31 1.92 5.93
N GLN A 75 -13.89 1.43 7.11
CA GLN A 75 -14.43 1.86 8.40
C GLN A 75 -13.82 3.21 8.79
N TYR A 76 -12.49 3.35 8.74
CA TYR A 76 -11.78 4.59 9.09
C TYR A 76 -12.17 5.79 8.22
N LEU A 77 -12.54 5.56 6.96
CA LEU A 77 -12.97 6.62 6.05
C LEU A 77 -14.37 7.17 6.37
N LEU A 78 -15.17 6.44 7.16
CA LEU A 78 -16.49 6.87 7.62
C LEU A 78 -16.44 7.63 8.95
N GLU A 79 -15.33 7.57 9.69
CA GLU A 79 -15.15 8.29 10.95
C GLU A 79 -15.25 9.81 10.74
N ASP A 80 -15.85 10.51 11.69
CA ASP A 80 -15.94 11.97 11.72
C ASP A 80 -15.54 12.53 13.10
N PRO A 81 -14.38 13.21 13.21
CA PRO A 81 -13.48 13.59 12.13
C PRO A 81 -12.68 12.42 11.55
N LEU A 82 -12.20 12.58 10.31
CA LEU A 82 -11.35 11.59 9.65
C LEU A 82 -10.06 11.33 10.47
N ASP A 83 -9.86 10.09 10.89
CA ASP A 83 -8.65 9.67 11.62
C ASP A 83 -7.51 9.34 10.64
N ARG A 84 -6.75 10.37 10.29
CA ARG A 84 -5.57 10.26 9.41
C ARG A 84 -4.47 9.42 10.04
N ASP A 85 -4.35 9.43 11.36
CA ASP A 85 -3.31 8.72 12.08
C ASP A 85 -3.60 7.22 12.08
N ALA A 86 -4.86 6.81 12.24
CA ALA A 86 -5.28 5.41 12.10
C ALA A 86 -5.03 4.87 10.68
N LEU A 87 -5.36 5.66 9.65
CA LEU A 87 -5.07 5.31 8.25
C LEU A 87 -3.56 5.14 8.02
N ALA A 88 -2.74 6.08 8.46
CA ALA A 88 -1.29 6.02 8.31
C ALA A 88 -0.66 4.87 9.12
N ALA A 89 -1.13 4.65 10.35
CA ALA A 89 -0.66 3.57 11.21
C ALA A 89 -0.96 2.19 10.62
N SER A 90 -2.15 2.00 10.03
CA SER A 90 -2.50 0.73 9.38
C SER A 90 -1.53 0.35 8.25
N VAL A 91 -1.12 1.32 7.42
CA VAL A 91 -0.14 1.11 6.36
C VAL A 91 1.24 0.86 6.96
N ARG A 92 1.69 1.72 7.87
CA ARG A 92 3.01 1.61 8.50
C ARG A 92 3.20 0.26 9.19
N ASP A 93 2.23 -0.15 9.98
CA ASP A 93 2.35 -1.31 10.86
C ASP A 93 2.17 -2.64 10.14
N GLN A 94 1.60 -2.64 8.94
CA GLN A 94 1.36 -3.86 8.16
C GLN A 94 2.28 -4.00 6.95
N LEU A 95 2.62 -2.90 6.27
CA LEU A 95 3.52 -2.90 5.11
C LEU A 95 4.99 -2.65 5.47
N PHE A 96 5.27 -1.96 6.59
CA PHE A 96 6.64 -1.53 6.92
C PHE A 96 7.17 -2.04 8.26
N ARG A 97 6.39 -2.80 9.05
CA ARG A 97 6.82 -3.35 10.35
C ARG A 97 8.10 -4.18 10.26
N ASP A 98 8.27 -4.93 9.19
CA ASP A 98 9.47 -5.76 8.94
C ASP A 98 10.54 -5.05 8.10
N ASN A 99 10.40 -3.73 7.87
CA ASN A 99 11.31 -2.92 7.05
C ASN A 99 11.80 -1.65 7.78
N PRO A 100 12.69 -1.79 8.80
CA PRO A 100 13.19 -0.67 9.60
C PRO A 100 14.04 0.34 8.81
N ARG A 101 14.56 -0.02 7.62
CA ARG A 101 15.40 0.88 6.82
C ARG A 101 14.63 2.03 6.16
N ARG A 102 13.31 1.91 5.96
CA ARG A 102 12.50 2.93 5.27
C ARG A 102 11.64 3.82 6.15
N VAL A 103 11.26 3.40 7.37
CA VAL A 103 10.55 4.29 8.33
C VAL A 103 11.37 5.56 8.60
N ALA A 104 12.70 5.42 8.70
CA ALA A 104 13.63 6.54 8.88
C ALA A 104 13.78 7.46 7.66
N CYS A 105 13.34 7.03 6.46
CA CYS A 105 13.43 7.81 5.22
C CYS A 105 12.13 8.59 4.95
N VAL A 106 10.97 7.97 5.18
CA VAL A 106 9.65 8.62 5.06
C VAL A 106 9.44 9.70 6.12
N CYS A 107 9.93 9.48 7.34
CA CYS A 107 9.88 10.52 8.39
C CYS A 107 10.83 11.70 8.12
N ARG A 108 11.86 11.54 7.27
CA ARG A 108 12.81 12.60 6.93
C ARG A 108 12.32 13.45 5.76
N ALA A 109 11.66 12.82 4.78
CA ALA A 109 11.09 13.51 3.62
C ALA A 109 9.85 14.38 3.92
N ASN A 110 9.26 14.29 5.11
CA ASN A 110 8.14 15.15 5.55
C ASN A 110 8.56 16.18 6.61
N ALA A 111 9.86 16.28 6.90
CA ALA A 111 10.43 17.23 7.85
C ALA A 111 11.17 18.39 7.16
N ASP A 112 11.29 18.36 5.83
CA ASP A 112 11.86 19.41 4.97
C ASP A 112 10.77 20.03 4.07
#